data_AF-A0A527ZD97-F1
#
_entry.id   AF-A0A527ZD97-F1
#
_cell.length_a   1.000
_cell.length_b   1.000
_cell.length_c   1.000
_cell.angle_alpha   90.00
_cell.angle_beta   90.00
_cell.angle_gamma   90.00
#
_symmetry.space_group_name_H-M   'P 1'
#
loop_
_entity.id
_entity.type
_entity.pdbx_description
1 polymer ?
#
loop_
_entity_poly.entity_id
_entity_poly.type
_entity_poly.pdbx_seq_one_letter_code
_entity_poly.pdbx_strand_id
1 'polypeptide(L)'
;MVALSIPTFWFGLVGIYIFSLQLGWLPAGNMYTIGDGSVLNYLHHLILPSIVLSLVHVAIWSRYMRTAMLDAISQDFVNTARAKGLSERRVIMKHVVGNALLPMITLAGVQLPSILTGALVTETVFTWPGMGRLFLDSLGYSDYPVVMGLLMFSAILV
;
A
#
# COMPACT_ATOMS: atom_id res chain seq x y z
N MET A 1 -6.66 -12.38 -5.65
CA MET A 1 -6.55 -13.41 -4.59
C MET A 1 -5.14 -13.98 -4.49
N VAL A 2 -4.46 -14.27 -5.61
CA VAL A 2 -3.06 -14.76 -5.62
C VAL A 2 -2.12 -13.91 -4.76
N ALA A 3 -2.17 -12.58 -4.87
CA ALA A 3 -1.33 -11.67 -4.07
C ALA A 3 -1.65 -11.63 -2.56
N LEU A 4 -2.82 -12.14 -2.13
CA LEU A 4 -3.13 -12.30 -0.70
C LEU A 4 -2.60 -13.61 -0.13
N SER A 5 -2.46 -14.62 -0.99
CA SER A 5 -2.04 -15.96 -0.62
C SER A 5 -0.53 -16.12 -0.55
N ILE A 6 0.22 -15.12 -1.05
CA ILE A 6 1.67 -15.12 -1.10
C ILE A 6 2.17 -14.04 -0.12
N PRO A 7 3.15 -14.35 0.75
CA PRO A 7 3.72 -13.37 1.67
C PRO A 7 4.34 -12.16 0.94
N THR A 8 4.19 -10.97 1.52
CA THR A 8 4.74 -9.71 0.96
C THR A 8 6.23 -9.78 0.69
N PHE A 9 7.01 -10.40 1.58
CA PHE A 9 8.47 -10.52 1.41
C PHE A 9 8.84 -11.31 0.15
N TRP A 10 8.02 -12.30 -0.24
CA TRP A 10 8.28 -13.10 -1.42
C TRP A 10 8.20 -12.25 -2.68
N PHE A 11 7.20 -11.37 -2.77
CA PHE A 11 7.11 -10.39 -3.87
C PHE A 11 8.30 -9.44 -3.88
N GLY A 12 8.79 -9.04 -2.70
CA GLY A 12 10.02 -8.26 -2.57
C GLY A 12 11.24 -8.99 -3.14
N LEU A 13 11.48 -10.23 -2.72
CA LEU A 13 12.62 -11.03 -3.17
C LEU A 13 12.55 -11.33 -4.68
N VAL A 14 11.38 -11.70 -5.20
CA VAL A 14 11.19 -11.94 -6.64
C VAL A 14 11.36 -10.66 -7.43
N GLY A 15 10.84 -9.54 -6.93
CA GLY A 15 11.02 -8.22 -7.53
C GLY A 15 12.50 -7.84 -7.63
N ILE A 16 13.27 -8.04 -6.55
CA ILE A 16 14.72 -7.81 -6.55
C ILE A 16 15.41 -8.72 -7.57
N TYR A 17 15.08 -10.00 -7.58
CA TYR A 17 15.68 -10.96 -8.52
C TYR A 17 15.46 -10.55 -9.99
N ILE A 18 14.24 -10.19 -10.36
CA ILE A 18 13.90 -9.85 -11.74
C ILE A 18 14.40 -8.44 -12.11
N PHE A 19 13.98 -7.42 -11.37
CA PHE A 19 14.21 -6.03 -11.75
C PHE A 19 15.59 -5.50 -11.40
N SER A 20 16.23 -6.09 -10.37
CA SER A 20 17.57 -5.69 -9.97
C SER A 20 18.64 -6.61 -10.53
N LEU A 21 18.53 -7.92 -10.32
CA LEU A 21 19.60 -8.85 -10.69
C LEU A 21 19.59 -9.26 -12.17
N GLN A 22 18.42 -9.56 -12.74
CA GLN A 22 18.33 -9.95 -14.15
C GLN A 22 18.31 -8.76 -15.11
N LEU A 23 17.46 -7.77 -14.85
CA LEU A 23 17.24 -6.64 -15.75
C LEU A 23 18.16 -5.45 -15.46
N GLY A 24 18.64 -5.29 -14.23
CA GLY A 24 19.45 -4.12 -13.83
C GLY A 24 18.69 -2.79 -13.91
N TRP A 25 17.36 -2.81 -13.90
CA TRP A 25 16.54 -1.61 -14.03
C TRP A 25 16.41 -0.85 -12.71
N LEU A 26 16.16 -1.57 -11.62
CA LEU A 26 15.86 -0.98 -10.32
C LEU A 26 16.90 -1.41 -9.28
N PRO A 27 17.20 -0.57 -8.29
CA PRO A 27 18.11 -0.93 -7.21
C PRO A 27 17.48 -2.00 -6.30
N ALA A 28 18.33 -2.89 -5.78
CA ALA A 28 17.90 -3.98 -4.89
C ALA A 28 17.50 -3.48 -3.49
N GLY A 29 17.97 -2.30 -3.10
CA GLY A 29 17.72 -1.73 -1.79
C GLY A 29 18.50 -0.44 -1.53
N ASN A 30 18.47 0.00 -0.27
CA ASN A 30 18.90 1.32 0.21
C ASN A 30 18.02 2.47 -0.27
N MET A 31 18.16 3.62 0.36
CA MET A 31 17.35 4.81 0.06
C MET A 31 17.91 5.64 -1.10
N TYR A 32 19.22 5.55 -1.33
CA TYR A 32 19.93 6.26 -2.39
C TYR A 32 21.27 5.56 -2.70
N THR A 33 21.86 5.88 -3.84
CA THR A 33 23.21 5.46 -4.21
C THR A 33 24.25 6.36 -3.53
N ILE A 34 25.27 5.77 -2.91
CA ILE A 34 26.36 6.54 -2.28
C ILE A 34 27.01 7.45 -3.33
N GLY A 35 27.02 8.76 -3.05
CA GLY A 35 27.57 9.77 -3.96
C GLY A 35 26.54 10.45 -4.87
N ASP A 36 25.28 10.00 -4.90
CA ASP A 36 24.18 10.64 -5.64
C ASP A 36 22.98 10.90 -4.73
N GLY A 37 22.85 12.15 -4.26
CA GLY A 37 21.74 12.61 -3.43
C GLY A 37 20.59 13.24 -4.24
N SER A 38 20.52 13.03 -5.55
CA SER A 38 19.48 13.63 -6.37
C SER A 38 18.09 13.05 -6.06
N VAL A 39 17.05 13.89 -6.12
CA VAL A 39 15.65 13.46 -5.89
C VAL A 39 15.23 12.32 -6.82
N LEU A 40 15.74 12.31 -8.06
CA LEU A 40 15.48 11.23 -9.01
C LEU A 40 16.05 9.90 -8.52
N ASN A 41 17.22 9.90 -7.89
CA ASN A 41 17.83 8.72 -7.30
C ASN A 41 16.94 8.16 -6.18
N TYR A 42 16.45 9.01 -5.28
CA TYR A 42 15.51 8.60 -4.23
C TYR A 42 14.22 7.99 -4.79
N LEU A 43 13.62 8.63 -5.79
CA LEU A 43 12.41 8.11 -6.45
C LEU A 43 12.68 6.76 -7.10
N HIS A 44 13.84 6.60 -7.75
CA HIS A 44 14.24 5.34 -8.38
C HIS A 44 14.36 4.20 -7.36
N HIS A 45 14.91 4.46 -6.18
CA HIS A 45 14.98 3.49 -5.07
C HIS A 45 13.61 3.20 -4.45
N LEU A 46 12.66 4.13 -4.55
CA LEU A 46 11.32 3.97 -3.99
C LEU A 46 10.39 3.11 -4.88
N ILE A 47 10.64 3.01 -6.18
CA ILE A 47 9.74 2.34 -7.13
C ILE A 47 9.47 0.88 -6.72
N LEU A 48 10.52 0.08 -6.51
CA LEU A 48 10.34 -1.34 -6.23
C LEU A 48 9.72 -1.62 -4.85
N PRO A 49 10.17 -0.99 -3.74
CA PRO A 49 9.52 -1.10 -2.44
C PRO A 49 8.04 -0.66 -2.47
N SER A 50 7.73 0.45 -3.14
CA SER A 50 6.37 0.97 -3.20
C SER A 50 5.44 0.05 -4.01
N ILE A 51 5.88 -0.50 -5.14
CA ILE A 51 5.10 -1.46 -5.92
C ILE A 51 4.80 -2.71 -5.08
N VAL A 52 5.79 -3.27 -4.39
CA VAL A 52 5.61 -4.47 -3.56
C VAL A 52 4.64 -4.20 -2.42
N LEU A 53 4.79 -3.07 -1.74
CA LEU A 53 3.87 -2.66 -0.68
C LEU A 53 2.46 -2.46 -1.24
N SER A 54 2.30 -1.71 -2.32
CA SER A 54 1.01 -1.42 -2.94
C SER A 54 0.31 -2.67 -3.47
N LEU A 55 1.04 -3.66 -4.01
CA LEU A 55 0.45 -4.88 -4.58
C LEU A 55 -0.46 -5.60 -3.57
N VAL A 56 0.00 -5.73 -2.33
CA VAL A 56 -0.74 -6.40 -1.26
C VAL A 56 -1.97 -5.58 -0.85
N HIS A 57 -1.81 -4.27 -0.71
CA HIS A 57 -2.91 -3.36 -0.37
C HIS A 57 -3.98 -3.34 -1.46
N VAL A 58 -3.59 -3.26 -2.74
CA VAL A 58 -4.51 -3.29 -3.88
C VAL A 58 -5.29 -4.60 -3.92
N ALA A 59 -4.65 -5.73 -3.58
CA ALA A 59 -5.34 -7.02 -3.52
C ALA A 59 -6.45 -7.02 -2.47
N ILE A 60 -6.22 -6.42 -1.29
CA ILE A 60 -7.22 -6.24 -0.24
C ILE A 60 -8.32 -5.26 -0.70
N TRP A 61 -7.92 -4.08 -1.18
CA TRP A 61 -8.82 -3.00 -1.58
C TRP A 61 -9.73 -3.40 -2.75
N SER A 62 -9.23 -4.18 -3.71
CA SER A 62 -10.03 -4.69 -4.83
C SER A 62 -11.20 -5.57 -4.37
N ARG A 63 -11.02 -6.32 -3.27
CA ARG A 63 -12.09 -7.14 -2.68
C ARG A 63 -13.16 -6.26 -2.05
N TYR A 64 -12.76 -5.27 -1.25
CA TYR A 64 -13.70 -4.32 -0.65
C TYR A 64 -14.45 -3.53 -1.70
N MET A 65 -13.75 -3.02 -2.71
CA MET A 65 -14.35 -2.30 -3.82
C MET A 65 -15.35 -3.18 -4.57
N ARG A 66 -15.02 -4.45 -4.83
CA ARG A 66 -15.96 -5.38 -5.48
C ARG A 66 -17.23 -5.58 -4.66
N THR A 67 -17.11 -5.80 -3.35
CA THR A 67 -18.28 -5.95 -2.47
C THR A 67 -19.13 -4.67 -2.46
N ALA A 68 -18.50 -3.51 -2.26
CA ALA A 68 -19.20 -2.23 -2.25
C ALA A 68 -19.89 -1.90 -3.59
N MET A 69 -19.27 -2.27 -4.71
CA MET A 69 -19.88 -2.14 -6.04
C MET A 69 -21.10 -3.06 -6.20
N LEU A 70 -21.03 -4.31 -5.74
CA LEU A 70 -22.17 -5.23 -5.80
C LEU A 70 -23.36 -4.71 -4.98
N ASP A 71 -23.09 -4.22 -3.77
CA ASP A 71 -24.09 -3.62 -2.90
C ASP A 71 -24.70 -2.37 -3.55
N ALA A 72 -23.88 -1.48 -4.13
CA ALA A 72 -24.34 -0.27 -4.79
C ALA A 72 -25.15 -0.54 -6.07
N ILE A 73 -24.81 -1.60 -6.84
CA ILE A 73 -25.57 -2.01 -8.04
C ILE A 73 -26.99 -2.45 -7.68
N SER A 74 -27.17 -3.06 -6.50
CA SER A 74 -28.45 -3.58 -6.03
C SER A 74 -29.45 -2.50 -5.58
N GLN A 75 -29.03 -1.23 -5.53
CA GLN A 75 -29.87 -0.14 -5.03
C GLN A 75 -30.84 0.43 -6.09
N ASP A 76 -31.98 0.94 -5.62
CA ASP A 76 -33.08 1.44 -6.48
C ASP A 76 -32.70 2.63 -7.38
N PHE A 77 -31.70 3.43 -6.98
CA PHE A 77 -31.22 4.53 -7.80
C PHE A 77 -30.63 4.04 -9.14
N VAL A 78 -30.10 2.81 -9.17
CA VAL A 78 -29.52 2.19 -10.38
C VAL A 78 -30.63 1.83 -11.36
N ASN A 79 -31.73 1.23 -10.86
CA ASN A 79 -32.91 0.91 -11.67
C ASN A 79 -33.54 2.19 -12.25
N THR A 80 -33.63 3.23 -11.42
CA THR A 80 -34.11 4.55 -11.86
C THR A 80 -33.21 5.16 -12.93
N ALA A 81 -31.88 5.06 -12.77
CA ALA A 81 -30.93 5.57 -13.75
C ALA A 81 -31.01 4.83 -15.09
N ARG A 82 -31.20 3.50 -15.06
CA ARG A 82 -31.42 2.68 -16.26
C ARG A 82 -32.75 3.03 -16.94
N ALA A 83 -33.82 3.21 -16.19
CA ALA A 83 -35.14 3.61 -16.73
C ALA A 83 -35.10 4.99 -17.41
N LYS A 84 -34.22 5.90 -16.96
CA LYS A 84 -33.96 7.19 -17.61
C LYS A 84 -33.16 7.08 -18.92
N GLY A 85 -32.77 5.89 -19.36
CA GLY A 85 -32.02 5.66 -20.60
C GLY A 85 -30.52 5.95 -20.50
N LEU A 86 -29.96 6.05 -19.29
CA LEU A 86 -28.51 6.23 -19.13
C LEU A 86 -27.76 4.96 -19.55
N SER A 87 -26.67 5.14 -20.31
CA SER A 87 -25.80 4.01 -20.69
C SER A 87 -25.18 3.34 -19.48
N GLU A 88 -24.99 2.02 -19.53
CA GLU A 88 -24.48 1.23 -18.42
C GLU A 88 -23.12 1.73 -17.91
N ARG A 89 -22.21 2.11 -18.82
CA ARG A 89 -20.92 2.72 -18.47
C ARG A 89 -21.09 4.00 -17.64
N ARG A 90 -22.07 4.84 -17.96
CA ARG A 90 -22.34 6.08 -17.21
C ARG A 90 -22.98 5.80 -15.85
N VAL A 91 -23.86 4.81 -15.76
CA VAL A 91 -24.45 4.37 -14.49
C VAL A 91 -23.34 3.86 -13.56
N ILE A 92 -22.49 2.96 -14.05
CA ILE A 92 -21.38 2.38 -13.28
C ILE A 92 -20.39 3.46 -12.82
N MET A 93 -19.79 4.21 -13.76
CA MET A 93 -18.70 5.14 -13.43
C MET A 93 -19.15 6.33 -12.58
N LYS A 94 -20.37 6.85 -12.80
CA LYS A 94 -20.82 8.07 -12.12
C LYS A 94 -21.63 7.78 -10.85
N HIS A 95 -22.44 6.72 -10.84
CA HIS A 95 -23.38 6.47 -9.74
C HIS A 95 -22.92 5.32 -8.86
N VAL A 96 -22.50 4.20 -9.44
CA VAL A 96 -22.11 3.03 -8.64
C VAL A 96 -20.74 3.24 -7.99
N VAL A 97 -19.71 3.60 -8.77
CA VAL A 97 -18.35 3.84 -8.25
C VAL A 97 -18.35 4.94 -7.20
N GLY A 98 -19.07 6.05 -7.44
CA GLY A 98 -19.19 7.14 -6.48
C GLY A 98 -19.73 6.70 -5.12
N ASN A 99 -20.76 5.85 -5.10
CA ASN A 99 -21.32 5.31 -3.85
C ASN A 99 -20.44 4.21 -3.24
N ALA A 100 -19.80 3.38 -4.06
CA ALA A 100 -18.89 2.33 -3.59
C ALA A 100 -17.59 2.90 -2.97
N LEU A 101 -17.24 4.16 -3.24
CA LEU A 101 -16.07 4.83 -2.65
C LEU A 101 -16.27 5.22 -1.18
N LEU A 102 -17.50 5.35 -0.69
CA LEU A 102 -17.77 5.72 0.70
C LEU A 102 -17.03 4.82 1.71
N PRO A 103 -17.16 3.47 1.67
CA PRO A 103 -16.40 2.59 2.56
C PRO A 103 -14.89 2.60 2.25
N MET A 104 -14.49 2.90 1.02
CA MET A 104 -13.07 2.97 0.63
C MET A 104 -12.37 4.16 1.29
N ILE A 105 -13.07 5.29 1.49
CA ILE A 105 -12.53 6.46 2.20
C ILE A 105 -12.24 6.11 3.66
N THR A 106 -13.15 5.39 4.32
CA THR A 106 -12.94 4.91 5.70
C THR A 106 -11.74 3.97 5.77
N LEU A 107 -11.63 3.02 4.82
CA LEU A 107 -10.51 2.10 4.76
C LEU A 107 -9.18 2.84 4.53
N ALA A 108 -9.17 3.86 3.67
CA ALA A 108 -8.01 4.71 3.45
C ALA A 108 -7.58 5.45 4.73
N GLY A 109 -8.55 5.95 5.51
CA GLY A 109 -8.30 6.60 6.80
C GLY A 109 -7.59 5.67 7.79
N VAL A 110 -8.05 4.43 7.92
CA VAL A 110 -7.44 3.42 8.81
C VAL A 110 -6.07 2.94 8.30
N GLN A 111 -5.83 3.00 6.98
CA GLN A 111 -4.59 2.54 6.37
C GLN A 111 -3.44 3.55 6.48
N LEU A 112 -3.74 4.85 6.59
CA LEU A 112 -2.70 5.89 6.69
C LEU A 112 -1.80 5.70 7.92
N PRO A 113 -2.33 5.51 9.14
CA PRO A 113 -1.54 5.21 10.33
C PRO A 113 -0.65 3.98 10.17
N SER A 114 -1.14 2.91 9.55
CA SER A 114 -0.38 1.67 9.43
C SER A 114 0.79 1.78 8.45
N ILE A 115 0.69 2.62 7.40
CA ILE A 115 1.82 2.94 6.52
C ILE A 115 2.86 3.77 7.29
N LEU A 116 2.41 4.75 8.09
CA LEU A 116 3.30 5.60 8.88
C LEU A 116 3.98 4.85 10.03
N THR A 117 3.30 3.90 10.66
CA THR A 117 3.88 3.09 11.76
C THR A 117 4.97 2.13 11.26
N GLY A 118 5.10 1.97 9.94
CA GLY A 118 6.21 1.31 9.28
C GLY A 118 5.79 0.07 8.51
N ALA A 119 6.38 -0.11 7.34
CA ALA A 119 6.18 -1.27 6.48
C ALA A 119 7.30 -2.28 6.73
N LEU A 120 7.43 -2.75 7.97
CA LEU A 120 8.59 -3.49 8.47
C LEU A 120 9.14 -4.53 7.48
N VAL A 121 8.28 -5.40 6.95
CA VAL A 121 8.69 -6.45 6.01
C VAL A 121 9.34 -5.87 4.75
N THR A 122 8.73 -4.85 4.15
CA THR A 122 9.26 -4.16 2.96
C THR A 122 10.55 -3.41 3.31
N GLU A 123 10.58 -2.72 4.46
CA GLU A 123 11.75 -1.98 4.92
C GLU A 123 12.97 -2.89 5.14
N THR A 124 12.76 -4.07 5.73
CA THR A 124 13.82 -5.06 5.93
C THR A 124 14.30 -5.63 4.59
N VAL A 125 13.39 -6.05 3.70
CA VAL A 125 13.75 -6.67 2.41
C VAL A 125 14.55 -5.71 1.52
N PHE A 126 14.15 -4.43 1.47
CA PHE A 126 14.82 -3.42 0.65
C PHE A 126 15.91 -2.64 1.40
N THR A 127 16.22 -3.01 2.65
CA THR A 127 17.17 -2.25 3.49
C THR A 127 16.80 -0.76 3.57
N TRP A 128 15.50 -0.44 3.51
CA TRP A 128 15.01 0.94 3.54
C TRP A 128 14.99 1.43 5.01
N PRO A 129 15.57 2.61 5.31
CA PRO A 129 15.50 3.18 6.65
C PRO A 129 14.10 3.73 6.89
N GLY A 130 13.32 3.05 7.73
CA GLY A 130 11.94 3.44 8.09
C GLY A 130 11.65 3.20 9.56
N MET A 131 10.48 3.66 10.01
CA MET A 131 10.07 3.57 11.42
C MET A 131 9.86 2.12 11.89
N GLY A 132 9.39 1.24 11.01
CA GLY A 132 9.15 -0.16 11.37
C GLY A 132 10.45 -0.91 11.62
N ARG A 133 11.45 -0.70 10.77
CA ARG A 133 12.79 -1.23 10.97
C ARG A 133 13.47 -0.62 12.18
N LEU A 134 13.37 0.70 12.37
CA LEU A 134 13.91 1.38 13.55
C LEU A 134 13.34 0.80 14.85
N PHE A 135 12.03 0.51 14.89
CA PHE A 135 11.38 -0.13 16.03
C PHE A 135 12.00 -1.49 16.36
N LEU A 136 12.20 -2.37 15.36
CA LEU A 136 12.86 -3.66 15.59
C LEU A 136 14.32 -3.53 16.02
N ASP A 137 15.06 -2.64 15.39
CA ASP A 137 16.48 -2.43 15.71
C ASP A 137 16.59 -1.93 17.16
N SER A 138 15.76 -0.97 17.58
CA SER A 138 15.72 -0.47 18.96
C SER A 138 15.30 -1.53 19.99
N LEU A 139 14.40 -2.46 19.65
CA LEU A 139 14.10 -3.60 20.52
C LEU A 139 15.32 -4.50 20.71
N GLY A 140 16.07 -4.77 19.64
CA GLY A 140 17.30 -5.56 19.69
C GLY A 140 18.38 -4.93 20.58
N TYR A 141 18.53 -3.60 20.53
CA TYR A 141 19.47 -2.85 21.37
C TYR A 141 18.93 -2.51 22.77
N SER A 142 17.70 -2.92 23.11
CA SER A 142 17.02 -2.53 24.35
C SER A 142 16.94 -1.01 24.56
N ASP A 143 16.81 -0.25 23.47
CA ASP A 143 16.62 1.20 23.48
C ASP A 143 15.15 1.53 23.76
N TYR A 144 14.76 1.35 25.04
CA TYR A 144 13.40 1.58 25.51
C TYR A 144 12.88 3.00 25.25
N PRO A 145 13.67 4.09 25.38
CA PRO A 145 13.21 5.42 25.03
C PRO A 145 12.71 5.54 23.57
N VAL A 146 13.46 5.01 22.60
CA VAL A 146 13.04 5.06 21.19
C VAL A 146 11.82 4.19 20.94
N VAL A 147 11.78 2.98 21.50
CA VAL A 147 10.63 2.08 21.41
C VAL A 147 9.36 2.74 21.95
N MET A 148 9.43 3.34 23.14
CA MET A 148 8.30 4.02 23.77
C MET A 148 7.86 5.26 22.98
N GLY A 149 8.81 6.03 22.44
CA GLY A 149 8.50 7.17 21.57
C GLY A 149 7.75 6.75 20.30
N LEU A 150 8.19 5.68 19.63
CA LEU A 150 7.52 5.13 18.46
C LEU A 150 6.13 4.58 18.80
N LEU A 151 5.99 3.88 19.94
CA LEU A 151 4.68 3.39 20.39
C LEU A 151 3.71 4.53 20.68
N MET A 152 4.14 5.56 21.41
CA MET A 152 3.30 6.74 21.69
C MET A 152 2.89 7.44 20.39
N PHE A 153 3.81 7.61 19.45
CA PHE A 153 3.51 8.20 18.14
C PHE A 153 2.48 7.37 17.38
N SER A 154 2.65 6.04 17.35
CA SER A 154 1.69 5.14 16.70
C SER A 154 0.30 5.21 17.34
N ALA A 155 0.23 5.32 18.67
CA ALA A 155 -1.03 5.39 19.42
C ALA A 155 -1.79 6.72 19.21
N ILE A 156 -1.11 7.81 18.85
CA ILE A 156 -1.74 9.08 18.49
C ILE A 156 -2.33 9.02 17.08
N LEU A 157 -1.71 8.23 16.20
CA LEU A 157 -2.07 8.11 14.79
C LEU A 157 -3.28 7.19 14.55
N VAL A 158 -3.43 6.13 15.35
CA VAL A 158 -4.51 5.14 15.26
C VAL A 158 -5.73 5.57 16.06
#